data_AF-A0A511FI48-F1
#
_entry.id   AF-A0A511FI48-F1
#
_cell.length_a   1.000
_cell.length_b   1.000
_cell.length_c   1.000
_cell.angle_alpha   90.00
_cell.angle_beta   90.00
_cell.angle_gamma   90.00
#
_symmetry.space_group_name_H-M   'P 1'
#
loop_
_entity.id
_entity.type
_entity.pdbx_description
1 polymer ?
#
loop_
_entity_poly.entity_id
_entity_poly.type
_entity_poly.pdbx_seq_one_letter_code
_entity_poly.pdbx_strand_id
1 'polypeptide(L)'
;MFIEALVEVESVLAGYLSDRARSAVDLREALARSGVSDLIGRFISSVVISATPLWVNGPHIGLSRPQWHQVQVLKEITKRYVIDGAELALLQRGQEHVLGGLVDMLHSWTQNDPSRLPPRLAAEIKLATTQGGAKYEQEYYAHLAQREPGDDFMEPAPRGEPNRAIVDYICSLSDAKCMALYQKLSGQRVHRAGIEFGF
;
A
#
# COMPACT_ATOMS: atom_id res chain seq x y z
N MET A 1 -22.59 9.23 23.28
CA MET A 1 -22.14 8.53 22.05
C MET A 1 -20.63 8.45 21.89
N PHE A 2 -19.86 9.55 21.72
CA PHE A 2 -18.39 9.44 21.61
C PHE A 2 -17.71 8.99 22.92
N ILE A 3 -18.15 9.56 24.06
CA ILE A 3 -17.66 9.14 25.39
C ILE A 3 -18.01 7.68 25.68
N GLU A 4 -19.19 7.21 25.28
CA GLU A 4 -19.59 5.80 25.41
C GLU A 4 -18.71 4.88 24.56
N ALA A 5 -18.42 5.29 23.32
CA ALA A 5 -17.49 4.55 22.46
C ALA A 5 -16.07 4.49 23.07
N LEU A 6 -15.61 5.56 23.72
CA LEU A 6 -14.33 5.59 24.43
C LEU A 6 -14.33 4.62 25.62
N VAL A 7 -15.37 4.62 26.45
CA VAL A 7 -15.52 3.73 27.61
C VAL A 7 -15.60 2.27 27.18
N GLU A 8 -16.32 1.96 26.09
CA GLU A 8 -16.39 0.59 25.57
C GLU A 8 -15.03 0.12 25.02
N VAL A 9 -14.30 0.98 24.30
CA VAL A 9 -12.94 0.66 23.83
C VAL A 9 -11.99 0.50 25.01
N GLU A 10 -12.06 1.37 26.02
CA GLU A 10 -11.29 1.25 27.25
C GLU A 10 -11.59 -0.06 27.97
N SER A 11 -12.85 -0.46 28.12
CA SER A 11 -13.22 -1.73 28.75
C SER A 11 -12.64 -2.93 28.01
N VAL A 12 -12.65 -2.90 26.67
CA VAL A 12 -12.05 -3.95 25.85
C VAL A 12 -10.54 -3.98 26.03
N LEU A 13 -9.87 -2.82 25.99
CA LEU A 13 -8.42 -2.71 26.16
C LEU A 13 -7.94 -3.03 27.57
N ALA A 14 -8.65 -2.59 28.60
CA ALA A 14 -8.35 -2.88 30.00
C ALA A 14 -8.42 -4.38 30.29
N GLY A 15 -9.35 -5.11 29.65
CA GLY A 15 -9.38 -6.57 29.69
C GLY A 15 -8.09 -7.20 29.16
N TYR A 16 -7.49 -6.64 28.12
CA TYR A 16 -6.22 -7.13 27.54
C TYR A 16 -4.96 -6.65 28.25
N LEU A 17 -4.98 -5.42 28.78
CA LEU A 17 -3.83 -4.76 29.40
C LEU A 17 -3.74 -5.03 30.91
N SER A 18 -4.74 -5.64 31.53
CA SER A 18 -4.72 -5.93 32.96
C SER A 18 -3.58 -6.89 33.34
N ASP A 19 -2.83 -6.48 34.37
CA ASP A 19 -1.55 -7.01 34.85
C ASP A 19 -1.60 -8.44 35.44
N ARG A 20 -2.69 -9.19 35.24
CA ARG A 20 -2.97 -10.45 35.95
C ARG A 20 -2.38 -11.71 35.34
N ALA A 21 -1.60 -11.64 34.27
CA ALA A 21 -1.06 -12.81 33.60
C ALA A 21 0.39 -12.64 33.12
N ARG A 22 1.31 -12.23 34.00
CA ARG A 22 2.75 -12.28 33.71
C ARG A 22 3.27 -13.72 33.52
N SER A 23 2.47 -14.76 33.78
CA SER A 23 2.94 -16.15 33.84
C SER A 23 2.46 -17.08 32.70
N ALA A 24 1.65 -16.64 31.72
CA ALA A 24 1.22 -17.51 30.62
C ALA A 24 0.99 -16.76 29.30
N VAL A 25 2.00 -16.76 28.43
CA VAL A 25 1.95 -16.15 27.09
C VAL A 25 0.80 -16.73 26.25
N ASP A 26 0.60 -18.05 26.30
CA ASP A 26 -0.41 -18.76 25.51
C ASP A 26 -1.85 -18.37 25.91
N LEU A 27 -2.10 -18.20 27.21
CA LEU A 27 -3.41 -17.77 27.70
C LEU A 27 -3.72 -16.33 27.25
N ARG A 28 -2.73 -15.44 27.29
CA ARG A 28 -2.87 -14.06 26.81
C ARG A 28 -3.17 -14.03 25.32
N GLU A 29 -2.45 -14.83 24.53
CA GLU A 29 -2.66 -14.91 23.09
C GLU A 29 -4.05 -15.49 22.76
N ALA A 30 -4.49 -16.53 23.46
CA ALA A 30 -5.82 -17.11 23.30
C ALA A 30 -6.94 -16.11 23.63
N LEU A 31 -6.82 -15.38 24.75
CA LEU A 31 -7.77 -14.35 25.15
C LEU A 31 -7.78 -13.17 24.16
N ALA A 32 -6.61 -12.73 23.70
CA ALA A 32 -6.49 -11.69 22.68
C ALA A 32 -7.18 -12.10 21.38
N ARG A 33 -6.92 -13.32 20.89
CA ARG A 33 -7.57 -13.85 19.68
C ARG A 33 -9.09 -13.94 19.83
N SER A 34 -9.58 -14.46 20.97
CA SER A 34 -11.02 -14.60 21.23
C SER A 34 -11.71 -13.24 21.22
N GLY A 35 -11.24 -12.28 22.01
CA GLY A 35 -11.92 -11.00 22.09
C GLY A 35 -11.73 -10.13 20.84
N VAL A 36 -10.63 -10.29 20.08
CA VAL A 36 -10.50 -9.67 18.74
C VAL A 36 -11.53 -10.27 17.79
N SER A 37 -11.75 -11.58 17.83
CA SER A 37 -12.80 -12.24 17.05
C SER A 37 -14.19 -11.68 17.39
N ASP A 38 -14.50 -11.50 18.67
CA ASP A 38 -15.78 -10.91 19.10
C ASP A 38 -15.93 -9.46 18.63
N LEU A 39 -14.85 -8.67 18.70
CA LEU A 39 -14.83 -7.29 18.22
C LEU A 39 -15.08 -7.22 16.71
N ILE A 40 -14.42 -8.08 15.94
CA ILE A 40 -14.64 -8.21 14.48
C ILE A 40 -16.09 -8.58 14.20
N GLY A 41 -16.63 -9.59 14.91
CA GLY A 41 -18.02 -10.00 14.79
C GLY A 41 -18.99 -8.85 15.01
N ARG A 42 -18.80 -8.06 16.08
CA ARG A 42 -19.62 -6.87 16.37
C ARG A 42 -19.53 -5.81 15.26
N PHE A 43 -18.34 -5.54 14.72
CA PHE A 43 -18.21 -4.59 13.62
C PHE A 43 -18.90 -5.06 12.35
N ILE A 44 -18.72 -6.34 11.98
CA ILE A 44 -19.40 -6.95 10.83
C ILE A 44 -20.93 -6.85 11.01
N SER A 45 -21.45 -7.21 12.18
CA SER A 45 -22.89 -7.13 12.47
C SER A 45 -23.45 -5.70 12.47
N SER A 46 -22.59 -4.69 12.58
CA SER A 46 -22.98 -3.27 12.57
C SER A 46 -22.87 -2.60 11.20
N VAL A 47 -22.51 -3.35 10.15
CA VAL A 47 -22.40 -2.82 8.79
C VAL A 47 -23.77 -2.36 8.29
N VAL A 48 -23.83 -1.12 7.82
CA VAL A 48 -25.01 -0.51 7.22
C VAL A 48 -24.72 -0.24 5.75
N ILE A 49 -25.66 -0.66 4.88
CA ILE A 49 -25.62 -0.41 3.44
C ILE A 49 -26.79 0.50 3.10
N SER A 50 -26.53 1.58 2.35
CA SER A 50 -27.51 2.59 2.00
C SER A 50 -27.51 2.86 0.50
N ALA A 51 -28.71 2.96 -0.09
CA ALA A 51 -28.89 3.32 -1.50
C ALA A 51 -28.44 4.76 -1.78
N THR A 52 -28.52 5.64 -0.79
CA THR A 52 -27.96 6.99 -0.82
C THR A 52 -26.70 7.07 0.04
N PRO A 53 -25.72 7.92 -0.31
CA PRO A 53 -24.52 8.12 0.52
C PRO A 53 -24.87 8.45 1.98
N LEU A 54 -24.11 7.92 2.94
CA LEU A 54 -24.34 8.14 4.37
C LEU A 54 -24.15 9.61 4.81
N TRP A 55 -23.45 10.40 3.99
CA TRP A 55 -23.33 11.86 4.04
C TRP A 55 -22.96 12.39 2.66
N VAL A 56 -22.91 13.71 2.46
CA VAL A 56 -22.55 14.33 1.17
C VAL A 56 -21.16 13.84 0.71
N ASN A 57 -21.07 13.23 -0.47
CA ASN A 57 -19.87 12.56 -1.01
C ASN A 57 -19.30 11.44 -0.09
N GLY A 58 -20.14 10.89 0.78
CA GLY A 58 -19.79 9.80 1.67
C GLY A 58 -19.91 8.43 1.00
N PRO A 59 -19.50 7.37 1.71
CA PRO A 59 -19.68 6.01 1.23
C PRO A 59 -21.13 5.57 1.35
N HIS A 60 -21.51 4.58 0.55
CA HIS A 60 -22.77 3.86 0.65
C HIS A 60 -22.74 2.74 1.71
N ILE A 61 -21.54 2.41 2.20
CA ILE A 61 -21.30 1.36 3.19
C ILE A 61 -20.60 2.01 4.38
N GLY A 62 -21.10 1.75 5.57
CA GLY A 62 -20.50 2.24 6.80
C GLY A 62 -20.84 1.34 7.98
N LEU A 63 -20.59 1.85 9.18
CA LEU A 63 -20.99 1.21 10.42
C LEU A 63 -22.11 2.01 11.05
N SER A 64 -22.92 1.36 11.87
CA SER A 64 -23.85 2.05 12.74
C SER A 64 -23.10 3.05 13.64
N ARG A 65 -23.77 4.14 14.03
CA ARG A 65 -23.12 5.33 14.61
C ARG A 65 -22.23 5.02 15.84
N PRO A 66 -22.63 4.17 16.81
CA PRO A 66 -21.76 3.79 17.93
C PRO A 66 -20.48 3.08 17.49
N GLN A 67 -20.57 2.07 16.62
CA GLN A 67 -19.40 1.31 16.14
C GLN A 67 -18.50 2.16 15.25
N TRP A 68 -19.07 3.11 14.50
CA TRP A 68 -18.27 4.09 13.75
C TRP A 68 -17.35 4.89 14.67
N HIS A 69 -17.87 5.39 15.80
CA HIS A 69 -17.07 6.12 16.80
C HIS A 69 -16.00 5.24 17.44
N GLN A 70 -16.30 3.96 17.73
CA GLN A 70 -15.31 3.02 18.26
C GLN A 70 -14.14 2.81 17.31
N VAL A 71 -14.41 2.66 16.01
CA VAL A 71 -13.34 2.56 15.00
C VAL A 71 -12.50 3.83 14.96
N GLN A 72 -13.08 5.02 15.13
CA GLN A 72 -12.30 6.26 15.20
C GLN A 72 -11.37 6.28 16.42
N VAL A 73 -11.86 5.87 17.60
CA VAL A 73 -11.02 5.78 18.81
C VAL A 73 -9.89 4.77 18.62
N LEU A 74 -10.19 3.58 18.07
CA LEU A 74 -9.17 2.56 17.78
C LEU A 74 -8.12 3.04 16.77
N LYS A 75 -8.53 3.77 15.73
CA LYS A 75 -7.61 4.41 14.78
C LYS A 75 -6.71 5.43 15.46
N GLU A 76 -7.25 6.26 16.35
CA GLU A 76 -6.45 7.26 17.06
C GLU A 76 -5.44 6.62 18.03
N ILE A 77 -5.86 5.60 18.78
CA ILE A 77 -4.96 4.83 19.65
C ILE A 77 -3.86 4.17 18.80
N THR A 78 -4.23 3.53 17.69
CA THR A 78 -3.26 2.88 16.79
C THR A 78 -2.30 3.91 16.21
N LYS A 79 -2.80 5.08 15.79
CA LYS A 79 -1.96 6.17 15.31
C LYS A 79 -0.95 6.60 16.35
N ARG A 80 -1.39 6.90 17.56
CA ARG A 80 -0.53 7.46 18.62
C ARG A 80 0.53 6.48 19.13
N TYR A 81 0.19 5.20 19.24
CA TYR A 81 1.06 4.21 19.89
C TYR A 81 1.76 3.26 18.92
N VAL A 82 1.28 3.14 17.68
CA VAL A 82 1.90 2.29 16.66
C VAL A 82 2.48 3.14 15.53
N ILE A 83 1.67 4.02 14.92
CA ILE A 83 2.07 4.77 13.72
C ILE A 83 3.13 5.84 14.06
N ASP A 84 2.90 6.61 15.12
CA ASP A 84 3.79 7.70 15.56
C ASP A 84 5.01 7.18 16.36
N GLY A 85 5.16 5.86 16.49
CA GLY A 85 6.25 5.23 17.22
C GLY A 85 7.60 5.41 16.52
N ALA A 86 8.65 5.69 17.31
CA ALA A 86 9.99 5.96 16.79
C ALA A 86 10.59 4.80 15.97
N GLU A 87 10.31 3.55 16.35
CA GLU A 87 10.78 2.36 15.63
C GLU A 87 10.17 2.28 14.23
N LEU A 88 8.85 2.50 14.11
CA LEU A 88 8.19 2.51 12.81
C LEU A 88 8.65 3.70 11.96
N ALA A 89 8.83 4.87 12.58
CA ALA A 89 9.37 6.04 11.88
C ALA A 89 10.78 5.77 11.33
N LEU A 90 11.63 5.02 12.05
CA LEU A 90 12.93 4.60 11.56
C LEU A 90 12.81 3.69 10.33
N LEU A 91 11.91 2.70 10.38
CA LEU A 91 11.65 1.81 9.25
C LEU A 91 11.12 2.58 8.03
N GLN A 92 10.15 3.47 8.22
CA GLN A 92 9.56 4.29 7.16
C GLN A 92 10.61 5.17 6.49
N ARG A 93 11.49 5.83 7.27
CA ARG A 93 12.60 6.62 6.71
C ARG A 93 13.55 5.77 5.89
N GLY A 94 13.86 4.55 6.34
CA GLY A 94 14.66 3.60 5.57
C GLY A 94 13.99 3.22 4.24
N GLN A 95 12.68 2.94 4.27
CA GLN A 95 11.90 2.61 3.08
C GLN A 95 11.81 3.79 2.11
N GLU A 96 11.56 5.01 2.59
CA GLU A 96 11.57 6.24 1.80
C GLU A 96 12.91 6.46 1.11
N HIS A 97 14.02 6.26 1.83
CA HIS A 97 15.37 6.38 1.26
C HIS A 97 15.62 5.37 0.15
N VAL A 98 15.20 4.11 0.35
CA VAL A 98 15.31 3.04 -0.64
C VAL A 98 14.48 3.36 -1.89
N LEU A 99 13.22 3.77 -1.72
CA LEU A 99 12.33 4.08 -2.84
C LEU A 99 12.82 5.32 -3.62
N GLY A 100 13.17 6.40 -2.92
CA GLY A 100 13.70 7.61 -3.55
C GLY A 100 14.98 7.33 -4.34
N GLY A 101 15.95 6.62 -3.73
CA GLY A 101 17.18 6.25 -4.41
C GLY A 101 16.96 5.27 -5.57
N LEU A 102 15.99 4.35 -5.48
CA LEU A 102 15.62 3.50 -6.62
C LEU A 102 15.09 4.32 -7.79
N VAL A 103 14.22 5.30 -7.55
CA VAL A 103 13.71 6.19 -8.60
C VAL A 103 14.86 6.91 -9.28
N ASP A 104 15.77 7.53 -8.51
CA ASP A 104 16.90 8.27 -9.05
C ASP A 104 17.86 7.38 -9.86
N MET A 105 18.21 6.22 -9.34
CA MET A 105 19.11 5.28 -10.02
C MET A 105 18.49 4.70 -11.29
N LEU A 106 17.21 4.33 -11.26
CA LEU A 106 16.51 3.83 -12.45
C LEU A 106 16.35 4.94 -13.49
N HIS A 107 16.00 6.16 -13.08
CA HIS A 107 15.96 7.31 -13.98
C HIS A 107 17.32 7.60 -14.60
N SER A 108 18.40 7.56 -13.82
CA SER A 108 19.76 7.70 -14.36
C SER A 108 20.11 6.58 -15.35
N TRP A 109 19.75 5.33 -15.04
CA TRP A 109 20.00 4.19 -15.93
C TRP A 109 19.26 4.33 -17.26
N THR A 110 18.00 4.78 -17.25
CA THR A 110 17.23 4.94 -18.49
C THR A 110 17.80 6.01 -19.42
N GLN A 111 18.46 7.03 -18.87
CA GLN A 111 19.14 8.07 -19.66
C GLN A 111 20.51 7.63 -20.18
N ASN A 112 21.28 6.90 -19.36
CA ASN A 112 22.69 6.62 -19.65
C ASN A 112 22.94 5.28 -20.36
N ASP A 113 22.16 4.25 -20.06
CA ASP A 113 22.30 2.91 -20.65
C ASP A 113 20.94 2.21 -20.83
N PRO A 114 20.05 2.77 -21.68
CA PRO A 114 18.72 2.21 -21.91
C PRO A 114 18.75 0.79 -22.51
N SER A 115 19.85 0.42 -23.18
CA SER A 115 19.99 -0.87 -23.87
C SER A 115 20.07 -2.06 -22.92
N ARG A 116 20.45 -1.84 -21.66
CA ARG A 116 20.66 -2.89 -20.66
C ARG A 116 19.64 -2.87 -19.53
N LEU A 117 18.55 -2.11 -19.69
CA LEU A 117 17.45 -2.07 -18.71
C LEU A 117 16.81 -3.46 -18.52
N PRO A 118 16.21 -3.71 -17.34
CA PRO A 118 15.35 -4.88 -17.15
C PRO A 118 14.27 -4.94 -18.25
N PRO A 119 14.03 -6.10 -18.91
CA PRO A 119 13.16 -6.19 -20.08
C PRO A 119 11.75 -5.61 -19.86
N ARG A 120 11.19 -5.81 -18.66
CA ARG A 120 9.88 -5.26 -18.29
C ARG A 120 9.89 -3.73 -18.25
N LEU A 121 10.90 -3.11 -17.62
CA LEU A 121 11.01 -1.66 -17.56
C LEU A 121 11.24 -1.06 -18.96
N ALA A 122 12.09 -1.70 -19.77
CA ALA A 122 12.31 -1.29 -21.15
C ALA A 122 11.02 -1.33 -21.98
N ALA A 123 10.20 -2.36 -21.81
CA ALA A 123 8.91 -2.47 -22.49
C ALA A 123 7.94 -1.36 -22.08
N GLU A 124 7.79 -1.10 -20.78
CA GLU A 124 6.89 -0.04 -20.28
C GLU A 124 7.34 1.36 -20.73
N ILE A 125 8.65 1.64 -20.72
CA ILE A 125 9.18 2.91 -21.23
C ILE A 125 8.91 3.03 -22.73
N LYS A 126 9.16 1.97 -23.51
CA LYS A 126 8.88 1.98 -24.94
C LYS A 126 7.41 2.24 -25.22
N LEU A 127 6.51 1.59 -24.48
CA LEU A 127 5.06 1.83 -24.58
C LEU A 127 4.71 3.27 -24.25
N ALA A 128 5.20 3.80 -23.12
CA ALA A 128 4.97 5.18 -22.71
C ALA A 128 5.54 6.20 -23.71
N THR A 129 6.72 5.97 -24.29
CA THR A 129 7.28 6.84 -25.33
C THR A 129 6.47 6.78 -26.62
N THR A 130 5.94 5.60 -26.99
CA THR A 130 5.11 5.44 -28.20
C THR A 130 3.74 6.10 -28.02
N GLN A 131 3.19 6.09 -26.80
CA GLN A 131 1.89 6.65 -26.45
C GLN A 131 1.95 8.11 -25.95
N GLY A 132 3.13 8.62 -25.57
CA GLY A 132 3.33 9.84 -24.79
C GLY A 132 3.04 11.16 -25.50
N GLY A 133 2.30 11.13 -26.61
CA GLY A 133 1.84 12.33 -27.29
C GLY A 133 0.47 12.76 -26.78
N ALA A 134 0.29 14.06 -26.52
CA ALA A 134 -1.01 14.67 -26.20
C ALA A 134 -2.13 14.25 -27.19
N LYS A 135 -1.74 13.95 -28.45
CA LYS A 135 -2.62 13.42 -29.48
C LYS A 135 -3.20 12.04 -29.14
N TYR A 136 -2.36 11.08 -28.73
CA TYR A 136 -2.81 9.73 -28.37
C TYR A 136 -3.76 9.76 -27.17
N GLU A 137 -3.42 10.59 -26.18
CA GLU A 137 -4.25 10.78 -24.99
C GLU A 137 -5.62 11.41 -25.34
N GLN A 138 -5.64 12.44 -26.19
CA GLN A 138 -6.87 13.06 -26.69
C GLN A 138 -7.74 12.06 -27.47
N GLU A 139 -7.14 11.31 -28.39
CA GLU A 139 -7.86 10.30 -29.19
C GLU A 139 -8.44 9.21 -28.29
N TYR A 140 -7.67 8.69 -27.33
CA TYR A 140 -8.12 7.69 -26.37
C TYR A 140 -9.32 8.16 -25.53
N TYR A 141 -9.25 9.36 -24.94
CA TYR A 141 -10.36 9.88 -24.13
C TYR A 141 -11.58 10.27 -24.97
N ALA A 142 -11.38 10.71 -26.22
CA ALA A 142 -12.50 10.94 -27.14
C ALA A 142 -13.25 9.65 -27.46
N HIS A 143 -12.54 8.54 -27.65
CA HIS A 143 -13.13 7.21 -27.83
C HIS A 143 -13.86 6.73 -26.56
N LEU A 144 -13.26 6.89 -25.38
CA LEU A 144 -13.92 6.54 -24.11
C LEU A 144 -15.21 7.32 -23.86
N ALA A 145 -15.26 8.60 -24.23
CA ALA A 145 -16.45 9.43 -24.06
C ALA A 145 -17.63 9.01 -24.96
N GLN A 146 -17.35 8.32 -26.06
CA GLN A 146 -18.33 7.82 -27.03
C GLN A 146 -18.67 6.34 -26.81
N ARG A 147 -18.17 5.74 -25.73
CA ARG A 147 -18.29 4.31 -25.48
C ARG A 147 -19.71 3.91 -25.10
N GLU A 148 -20.30 3.01 -25.88
CA GLU A 148 -21.57 2.36 -25.54
C GLU A 148 -21.35 1.15 -24.60
N PRO A 149 -22.33 0.81 -23.75
CA PRO A 149 -22.25 -0.37 -22.88
C PRO A 149 -22.08 -1.66 -23.71
N GLY A 150 -20.95 -2.35 -23.54
CA GLY A 150 -20.62 -3.59 -24.27
C GLY A 150 -19.56 -3.44 -25.36
N ASP A 151 -19.06 -2.23 -25.60
CA ASP A 151 -17.95 -2.01 -26.52
C ASP A 151 -16.63 -2.51 -25.90
N ASP A 152 -15.96 -3.46 -26.58
CA ASP A 152 -14.72 -4.10 -26.16
C ASP A 152 -13.53 -3.30 -26.70
N PHE A 153 -13.36 -2.10 -26.18
CA PHE A 153 -12.27 -1.22 -26.57
C PHE A 153 -10.93 -1.81 -26.09
N MET A 154 -10.14 -2.32 -27.03
CA MET A 154 -8.90 -3.07 -26.77
C MET A 154 -7.63 -2.22 -26.76
N GLU A 155 -7.71 -0.91 -27.01
CA GLU A 155 -6.49 -0.10 -26.93
C GLU A 155 -6.06 0.11 -25.47
N PRO A 156 -4.74 -0.07 -25.20
CA PRO A 156 -4.21 0.14 -23.87
C PRO A 156 -4.31 1.61 -23.47
N ALA A 157 -4.75 1.85 -22.23
CA ALA A 157 -4.80 3.19 -21.66
C ALA A 157 -3.46 3.93 -21.83
N PRO A 158 -3.48 5.26 -22.10
CA PRO A 158 -2.28 6.07 -22.21
C PRO A 158 -1.44 5.89 -20.95
N ARG A 159 -0.18 5.46 -21.12
CA ARG A 159 0.75 5.32 -19.98
C ARG A 159 1.23 6.68 -19.47
N GLY A 160 1.12 7.72 -20.29
CA GLY A 160 1.55 9.09 -19.99
C GLY A 160 3.06 9.26 -20.17
N GLU A 161 3.65 10.10 -19.33
CA GLU A 161 5.09 10.41 -19.35
C GLU A 161 5.97 9.16 -19.17
N PRO A 162 7.06 8.98 -19.94
CA PRO A 162 7.97 7.83 -19.81
C PRO A 162 8.52 7.63 -18.39
N ASN A 163 8.70 8.70 -17.63
CA ASN A 163 9.16 8.61 -16.23
C ASN A 163 8.14 7.91 -15.31
N ARG A 164 6.85 7.91 -15.65
CA ARG A 164 5.83 7.17 -14.91
C ARG A 164 6.02 5.66 -15.01
N ALA A 165 6.58 5.17 -16.12
CA ALA A 165 6.91 3.75 -16.29
C ALA A 165 7.91 3.25 -15.23
N ILE A 166 8.79 4.13 -14.71
CA ILE A 166 9.71 3.81 -13.62
C ILE A 166 8.92 3.55 -12.33
N VAL A 167 7.96 4.42 -12.02
CA VAL A 167 7.10 4.29 -10.83
C VAL A 167 6.22 3.06 -10.93
N ASP A 168 5.58 2.82 -12.08
CA ASP A 168 4.75 1.63 -12.33
C ASP A 168 5.58 0.35 -12.19
N TYR A 169 6.83 0.36 -12.68
CA TYR A 169 7.76 -0.74 -12.49
C TYR A 169 8.05 -1.00 -11.00
N ILE A 170 8.39 0.03 -10.22
CA ILE A 170 8.65 -0.09 -8.77
C ILE A 170 7.42 -0.60 -8.03
N CYS A 171 6.23 -0.05 -8.30
CA CYS A 171 4.96 -0.45 -7.68
C CYS A 171 4.57 -1.90 -7.98
N SER A 172 5.13 -2.50 -9.04
CA SER A 172 4.92 -3.90 -9.38
C SER A 172 5.83 -4.88 -8.64
N LEU A 173 6.79 -4.37 -7.87
CA LEU A 173 7.75 -5.15 -7.09
C LEU A 173 7.24 -5.30 -5.65
N SER A 174 7.61 -6.41 -5.01
CA SER A 174 7.46 -6.54 -3.56
C SER A 174 8.62 -5.82 -2.85
N ASP A 175 8.43 -5.49 -1.58
CA ASP A 175 9.44 -4.83 -0.73
C ASP A 175 10.80 -5.55 -0.78
N ALA A 176 10.79 -6.89 -0.72
CA ALA A 176 12.01 -7.69 -0.81
C ALA A 176 12.72 -7.54 -2.17
N LYS A 177 11.97 -7.44 -3.27
CA LYS A 177 12.53 -7.21 -4.60
C LYS A 177 13.06 -5.78 -4.74
N CYS A 178 12.35 -4.78 -4.23
CA CYS A 178 12.82 -3.39 -4.17
C CYS A 178 14.15 -3.29 -3.42
N MET A 179 14.21 -3.85 -2.20
CA MET A 179 15.41 -3.85 -1.39
C MET A 179 16.58 -4.54 -2.09
N ALA A 180 16.35 -5.72 -2.67
CA ALA A 180 17.39 -6.47 -3.38
C ALA A 180 17.90 -5.72 -4.62
N LEU A 181 17.02 -5.05 -5.36
CA LEU A 181 17.40 -4.24 -6.52
C LEU A 181 18.19 -3.01 -6.08
N TYR A 182 17.73 -2.31 -5.04
CA TYR A 182 18.41 -1.13 -4.50
C TYR A 182 19.82 -1.47 -4.04
N GLN A 183 20.00 -2.56 -3.29
CA GLN A 183 21.32 -3.00 -2.82
C GLN A 183 22.28 -3.33 -3.97
N LYS A 184 21.78 -3.87 -5.09
CA LYS A 184 22.59 -4.16 -6.29
C LYS A 184 23.00 -2.87 -7.00
N LEU A 185 22.06 -1.94 -7.20
CA LEU A 185 22.31 -0.69 -7.92
C LEU A 185 23.17 0.30 -7.13
N SER A 186 22.97 0.37 -5.81
CA SER A 186 23.76 1.22 -4.90
C SER A 186 25.15 0.64 -4.58
N GLY A 187 25.45 -0.58 -5.02
CA GLY A 187 26.71 -1.27 -4.73
C GLY A 187 26.83 -1.80 -3.29
N GLN A 188 25.82 -1.64 -2.44
CA GLN A 188 25.80 -2.20 -1.08
C GLN A 188 25.92 -3.73 -1.05
N ARG A 189 25.43 -4.39 -2.11
CA ARG A 189 25.61 -5.82 -2.33
C ARG A 189 26.29 -6.06 -3.67
N VAL A 190 27.62 -6.09 -3.65
CA VAL A 190 28.41 -6.59 -4.77
C VAL A 190 28.12 -8.08 -4.92
N HIS A 191 27.69 -8.51 -6.11
CA HIS A 191 27.57 -9.93 -6.39
C HIS A 191 28.97 -10.55 -6.27
N ARG A 192 29.18 -11.48 -5.32
CA ARG A 192 30.29 -12.43 -5.44
C ARG A 192 29.96 -13.28 -6.65
N ALA A 193 30.39 -12.82 -7.84
CA ALA A 193 30.54 -13.72 -8.96
C ALA A 193 31.50 -14.80 -8.47
N GLY A 194 30.98 -16.01 -8.28
CA GLY A 194 31.82 -17.19 -8.06
C GLY A 194 32.62 -17.39 -9.33
N ILE A 195 33.79 -16.74 -9.42
CA ILE A 195 34.83 -17.16 -10.33
C ILE A 195 35.54 -18.29 -9.61
N GLU A 196 34.97 -19.49 -9.69
CA GLU A 196 35.71 -20.71 -9.38
C GLU A 196 36.76 -20.89 -10.48
N PHE A 197 37.97 -20.41 -10.22
CA PHE A 197 39.15 -20.83 -10.96
C PHE A 197 39.47 -22.27 -10.54
N GLY A 198 38.82 -23.23 -11.19
CA GLY A 198 39.29 -24.61 -11.21
C GLY A 198 40.56 -24.68 -12.07
N PHE A 199 41.71 -24.79 -11.42
CA PHE A 199 42.93 -25.36 -12.01
C PHE A 199 42.98 -26.85 -11.67
#